data_AF-A0A812RUM1-F1
#
_entry.id   AF-A0A812RUM1-F1
#
_cell.length_a   1.000
_cell.length_b   1.000
_cell.length_c   1.000
_cell.angle_alpha   90.00
_cell.angle_beta   90.00
_cell.angle_gamma   90.00
#
_symmetry.space_group_name_H-M   'P 1'
#
loop_
_entity.id
_entity.type
_entity.pdbx_description
1 polymer ?
#
loop_
_entity_poly.entity_id
_entity_poly.type
_entity_poly.pdbx_seq_one_letter_code
_entity_poly.pdbx_strand_id
1 'polypeptide(L)'
;WFRMAFAAIFVVHTLWHMVQGIWIDGEAGFYFIYFARHSLILQTVDMLLLFYLSVKGKDKAQELDESASSTPCLARAAVVISSLSVPLSLAVVCAHWVFINPVWDLKQAPDYLEIYAHFINCVLLLVSLFVSRVPFSWKHGGWLAIYAALYLVWTYIDHSLRIGIRTQCYGGNCDCIICPMHAVLNWDKEGTAVAGTLVVGVGVLVVVITCGFLVRQRDRLDTQEDLKEWDKKKQEQLLLMQQAEEEE
;
A
#
# COMPACT_ATOMS: atom_id res chain seq x y z
N TRP A 1 11.14 6.58 -16.08
CA TRP A 1 11.01 5.19 -16.56
C TRP A 1 10.53 4.25 -15.47
N PHE A 2 11.24 4.09 -14.34
CA PHE A 2 10.80 3.24 -13.20
C PHE A 2 9.32 3.41 -12.81
N ARG A 3 8.89 4.65 -12.53
CA ARG A 3 7.49 4.97 -12.15
C ARG A 3 6.46 4.60 -13.21
N MET A 4 6.81 4.79 -14.48
CA MET A 4 5.94 4.46 -15.60
C MET A 4 5.73 2.95 -15.69
N ALA A 5 6.82 2.17 -15.56
CA ALA A 5 6.75 0.72 -15.57
C ALA A 5 5.87 0.19 -14.42
N PHE A 6 6.04 0.72 -13.21
CA PHE A 6 5.25 0.32 -12.05
C PHE A 6 3.77 0.68 -12.23
N ALA A 7 3.47 1.91 -12.66
CA ALA A 7 2.10 2.32 -12.97
C ALA A 7 1.45 1.39 -14.01
N ALA A 8 2.18 1.04 -15.08
CA ALA A 8 1.68 0.10 -16.09
C ALA A 8 1.39 -1.29 -15.51
N ILE A 9 2.29 -1.85 -14.70
CA ILE A 9 2.09 -3.15 -14.04
C ILE A 9 0.83 -3.12 -13.17
N PHE A 10 0.69 -2.11 -12.32
CA PHE A 10 -0.47 -1.98 -11.42
C PHE A 10 -1.78 -1.81 -12.16
N VAL A 11 -1.81 -0.96 -13.20
CA VAL A 11 -3.01 -0.75 -14.02
C VAL A 11 -3.42 -2.04 -14.72
N VAL A 12 -2.49 -2.71 -15.42
CA VAL A 12 -2.82 -3.92 -16.19
C VAL A 12 -3.37 -5.02 -15.28
N HIS A 13 -2.69 -5.30 -14.16
CA HIS A 13 -3.13 -6.36 -13.26
C HIS A 13 -4.39 -6.00 -12.48
N THR A 14 -4.58 -4.73 -12.09
CA THR A 14 -5.82 -4.30 -11.42
C THR A 14 -7.00 -4.38 -12.36
N LEU A 15 -6.85 -3.91 -13.61
CA LEU A 15 -7.90 -4.03 -14.62
C LEU A 15 -8.21 -5.50 -14.91
N TRP A 16 -7.19 -6.35 -15.04
CA TRP A 16 -7.41 -7.77 -15.26
C TRP A 16 -8.09 -8.45 -14.06
N HIS A 17 -7.68 -8.14 -12.83
CA HIS A 17 -8.31 -8.63 -11.61
C HIS A 17 -9.78 -8.15 -11.49
N MET A 18 -10.07 -6.90 -11.90
CA MET A 18 -11.44 -6.39 -12.01
C MET A 18 -12.22 -7.13 -13.09
N VAL A 19 -11.60 -7.40 -14.24
CA VAL A 19 -12.26 -8.13 -15.32
C VAL A 19 -12.66 -9.54 -14.88
N GLN A 20 -11.73 -10.25 -14.26
CA GLN A 20 -11.97 -11.58 -13.73
C GLN A 20 -13.09 -11.57 -12.69
N GLY A 21 -12.98 -10.76 -11.63
CA GLY A 21 -14.00 -10.76 -10.57
C GLY A 21 -15.38 -10.28 -11.05
N ILE A 22 -15.44 -9.17 -11.79
CA ILE A 22 -16.73 -8.57 -12.19
C ILE A 22 -17.41 -9.35 -13.31
N TRP A 23 -16.67 -9.70 -14.38
CA TRP A 23 -17.26 -10.24 -15.61
C TRP A 23 -17.15 -11.76 -15.72
N ILE A 24 -16.04 -12.36 -15.29
CA ILE A 24 -15.82 -13.81 -15.41
C ILE A 24 -16.48 -14.54 -14.25
N ASP A 25 -16.21 -14.10 -13.02
CA ASP A 25 -16.70 -14.73 -11.78
C ASP A 25 -18.11 -14.24 -11.38
N GLY A 26 -18.60 -13.20 -12.08
CA GLY A 26 -19.95 -12.66 -11.92
C GLY A 26 -20.19 -12.00 -10.55
N GLU A 27 -19.16 -11.43 -9.93
CA GLU A 27 -19.29 -10.79 -8.62
C GLU A 27 -19.97 -9.42 -8.67
N ALA A 28 -20.03 -8.80 -9.86
CA ALA A 28 -20.70 -7.51 -10.07
C ALA A 28 -20.32 -6.46 -9.01
N GLY A 29 -21.31 -5.84 -8.37
CA GLY A 29 -21.10 -4.82 -7.33
C GLY A 29 -20.41 -5.31 -6.06
N PHE A 30 -20.42 -6.62 -5.78
CA PHE A 30 -19.78 -7.20 -4.59
C PHE A 30 -18.25 -7.19 -4.68
N TYR A 31 -17.69 -6.89 -5.85
CA TYR A 31 -16.25 -6.73 -6.03
C TYR A 31 -15.68 -5.67 -5.07
N PHE A 32 -16.40 -4.57 -4.86
CA PHE A 32 -15.96 -3.45 -4.03
C PHE A 32 -16.33 -3.62 -2.55
N ILE A 33 -16.35 -4.84 -2.04
CA ILE A 33 -16.57 -5.07 -0.60
C ILE A 33 -15.32 -5.69 0.04
N TYR A 34 -14.53 -6.41 -0.75
CA TYR A 34 -13.33 -7.07 -0.27
C TYR A 34 -12.18 -6.09 -0.03
N PHE A 35 -11.60 -6.17 1.17
CA PHE A 35 -10.48 -5.35 1.61
C PHE A 35 -9.29 -5.36 0.64
N ALA A 36 -8.91 -6.56 0.16
CA ALA A 36 -7.80 -6.72 -0.78
C ALA A 36 -8.02 -5.95 -2.09
N ARG A 37 -9.28 -5.87 -2.56
CA ARG A 37 -9.64 -5.17 -3.80
C ARG A 37 -9.60 -3.67 -3.62
N HIS A 38 -10.08 -3.15 -2.49
CA HIS A 38 -9.92 -1.73 -2.16
C HIS A 38 -8.46 -1.32 -2.06
N SER A 39 -7.67 -2.15 -1.37
CA SER A 39 -6.23 -1.96 -1.24
C SER A 39 -5.57 -1.92 -2.63
N LEU A 40 -5.88 -2.88 -3.50
CA LEU A 40 -5.33 -2.92 -4.86
C LEU A 40 -5.69 -1.68 -5.70
N ILE A 41 -6.94 -1.22 -5.66
CA ILE A 41 -7.37 0.01 -6.35
C ILE A 41 -6.60 1.22 -5.83
N LEU A 42 -6.50 1.37 -4.50
CA LEU A 42 -5.80 2.48 -3.88
C LEU A 42 -4.31 2.49 -4.26
N GLN A 43 -3.66 1.32 -4.27
CA GLN A 43 -2.27 1.17 -4.69
C GLN A 43 -2.07 1.54 -6.16
N THR A 44 -3.03 1.20 -7.03
CA THR A 44 -2.98 1.60 -8.45
C THR A 44 -3.12 3.10 -8.62
N VAL A 45 -4.05 3.73 -7.88
CA VAL A 45 -4.19 5.20 -7.85
C VAL A 45 -2.91 5.85 -7.33
N ASP A 46 -2.27 5.28 -6.30
CA ASP A 46 -0.98 5.74 -5.78
C ASP A 46 0.11 5.74 -6.87
N MET A 47 0.30 4.62 -7.55
CA MET A 47 1.31 4.51 -8.60
C MET A 47 1.07 5.47 -9.76
N LEU A 48 -0.21 5.68 -10.15
CA LEU A 48 -0.59 6.67 -11.16
C LEU A 48 -0.28 8.10 -10.72
N LEU A 49 -0.62 8.46 -9.48
CA LEU A 49 -0.34 9.79 -8.93
C LEU A 49 1.17 10.06 -8.84
N LEU A 50 1.94 9.09 -8.35
CA LEU A 50 3.39 9.20 -8.25
C LEU A 50 4.04 9.28 -9.64
N PHE A 51 3.55 8.54 -10.63
CA PHE A 51 4.00 8.67 -12.01
C PHE A 51 3.69 10.06 -12.58
N TYR A 52 2.45 10.53 -12.45
CA TYR A 52 2.02 11.84 -12.92
C TYR A 52 2.86 12.97 -12.30
N LEU A 53 3.05 12.95 -10.97
CA LEU A 53 3.88 13.92 -10.26
C LEU A 53 5.36 13.85 -10.67
N SER A 54 5.87 12.66 -10.99
CA SER A 54 7.25 12.51 -11.49
C SER A 54 7.44 13.11 -12.88
N VAL A 55 6.41 13.07 -13.74
CA VAL A 55 6.44 13.73 -15.05
C VAL A 55 6.36 15.24 -14.87
N LYS A 56 5.35 15.73 -14.15
CA LYS A 56 5.16 17.18 -13.93
C LYS A 56 6.25 17.84 -13.11
N GLY A 57 6.86 17.10 -12.17
CA GLY A 57 7.97 17.57 -11.37
C GLY A 57 9.22 17.82 -12.21
N LYS A 58 9.45 17.06 -13.29
CA LYS A 58 10.57 17.33 -14.21
C LYS A 58 10.41 18.66 -14.93
N ASP A 59 9.19 18.92 -15.41
CA ASP A 59 8.88 20.16 -16.13
C ASP A 59 9.07 21.38 -15.21
N LYS A 60 8.66 21.26 -13.94
CA LYS A 60 8.75 22.36 -12.95
C LYS A 60 10.08 22.50 -12.23
N ALA A 61 10.88 21.44 -12.11
CA ALA A 61 12.21 21.54 -11.49
C ALA A 61 13.15 22.48 -12.28
N GLN A 62 12.84 22.73 -13.55
CA GLN A 62 13.55 23.69 -14.39
C GLN A 62 13.09 25.15 -14.13
N GLU A 63 11.95 25.37 -13.49
CA GLU A 63 11.34 26.69 -13.27
C GLU A 63 11.44 27.18 -11.81
N LEU A 64 11.76 26.29 -10.86
CA LEU A 64 11.61 26.52 -9.42
C LEU A 64 12.78 27.21 -8.71
N ASP A 65 13.71 27.82 -9.45
CA ASP A 65 14.88 28.49 -8.85
C ASP A 65 14.53 29.78 -8.08
N GLU A 66 13.29 30.32 -8.14
CA GLU A 66 13.01 31.66 -7.59
C GLU A 66 11.73 31.86 -6.76
N SER A 67 10.83 30.89 -6.58
CA SER A 67 9.65 31.15 -5.73
C SER A 67 9.22 29.98 -4.83
N ALA A 68 9.39 30.20 -3.52
CA ALA A 68 8.91 29.33 -2.45
C ALA A 68 7.37 29.32 -2.40
N SER A 69 6.74 28.53 -3.28
CA SER A 69 5.30 28.28 -3.22
C SER A 69 5.00 26.99 -2.44
N SER A 70 3.94 27.02 -1.65
CA SER A 70 3.46 25.92 -0.82
C SER A 70 3.34 24.60 -1.59
N THR A 71 3.63 23.46 -0.93
CA THR A 71 3.49 22.12 -1.53
C THR A 71 2.12 21.95 -2.20
N PRO A 72 2.05 21.63 -3.51
CA PRO A 72 0.79 21.51 -4.23
C PRO A 72 -0.17 20.51 -3.56
N CYS A 73 -1.47 20.80 -3.57
CA CYS A 73 -2.51 19.94 -2.99
C CYS A 73 -2.40 18.49 -3.49
N LEU A 74 -2.12 18.31 -4.79
CA LEU A 74 -1.96 17.00 -5.40
C LEU A 74 -0.78 16.19 -4.82
N ALA A 75 0.34 16.86 -4.49
CA ALA A 75 1.48 16.20 -3.86
C ALA A 75 1.14 15.77 -2.42
N ARG A 76 0.36 16.57 -1.68
CA ARG A 76 -0.14 16.18 -0.36
C ARG A 76 -1.06 14.97 -0.44
N ALA A 77 -1.99 14.96 -1.41
CA ALA A 77 -2.87 13.81 -1.64
C ALA A 77 -2.08 12.55 -1.97
N ALA A 78 -1.07 12.66 -2.85
CA ALA A 78 -0.19 11.53 -3.16
C ALA A 78 0.55 11.01 -1.92
N VAL A 79 1.10 11.89 -1.08
CA VAL A 79 1.76 11.46 0.17
C VAL A 79 0.78 10.75 1.11
N VAL A 80 -0.45 11.23 1.25
CA VAL A 80 -1.48 10.57 2.06
C VAL A 80 -1.82 9.19 1.49
N ILE A 81 -2.04 9.09 0.18
CA ILE A 81 -2.37 7.84 -0.49
C ILE A 81 -1.20 6.86 -0.39
N SER A 82 0.04 7.27 -0.64
CA SER A 82 1.23 6.43 -0.46
C SER A 82 1.39 5.96 0.99
N SER A 83 1.06 6.83 1.96
CA SER A 83 1.09 6.49 3.40
C SER A 83 0.03 5.45 3.79
N LEU A 84 -1.00 5.23 2.95
CA LEU A 84 -1.99 4.17 3.11
C LEU A 84 -1.62 2.91 2.31
N SER A 85 -1.14 3.07 1.08
CA SER A 85 -0.92 1.96 0.14
C SER A 85 0.06 0.90 0.65
N VAL A 86 1.21 1.32 1.19
CA VAL A 86 2.22 0.39 1.71
C VAL A 86 1.73 -0.38 2.94
N PRO A 87 1.21 0.27 3.99
CA PRO A 87 0.71 -0.48 5.13
C PRO A 87 -0.50 -1.37 4.78
N LEU A 88 -1.41 -0.90 3.91
CA LEU A 88 -2.54 -1.73 3.48
C LEU A 88 -2.08 -2.96 2.68
N SER A 89 -1.04 -2.86 1.85
CA SER A 89 -0.52 -4.03 1.13
C SER A 89 0.10 -5.05 2.08
N LEU A 90 0.85 -4.62 3.09
CA LEU A 90 1.35 -5.50 4.16
C LEU A 90 0.21 -6.15 4.94
N ALA A 91 -0.83 -5.39 5.28
CA ALA A 91 -2.00 -5.93 5.97
C ALA A 91 -2.71 -7.00 5.14
N VAL A 92 -2.84 -6.80 3.82
CA VAL A 92 -3.41 -7.79 2.88
C VAL A 92 -2.55 -9.04 2.82
N VAL A 93 -1.22 -8.91 2.71
CA VAL A 93 -0.29 -10.06 2.71
C VAL A 93 -0.47 -10.88 3.98
N CYS A 94 -0.45 -10.23 5.15
CA CYS A 94 -0.63 -10.92 6.42
C CYS A 94 -2.02 -11.56 6.51
N ALA A 95 -3.09 -10.80 6.22
CA ALA A 95 -4.46 -11.31 6.23
C ALA A 95 -4.59 -12.59 5.39
N HIS A 96 -4.04 -12.58 4.18
CA HIS A 96 -4.14 -13.69 3.26
C HIS A 96 -3.25 -14.86 3.66
N TRP A 97 -1.93 -14.65 3.71
CA TRP A 97 -0.93 -15.73 3.83
C TRP A 97 -0.70 -16.26 5.24
N VAL A 98 -1.29 -15.63 6.26
CA VAL A 98 -1.21 -16.06 7.66
C VAL A 98 -2.56 -16.61 8.14
N PHE A 99 -3.68 -15.97 7.76
CA PHE A 99 -4.98 -16.28 8.34
C PHE A 99 -5.97 -16.96 7.39
N ILE A 100 -5.97 -16.63 6.10
CA ILE A 100 -6.96 -17.14 5.14
C ILE A 100 -6.44 -18.38 4.42
N ASN A 101 -5.27 -18.27 3.79
CA ASN A 101 -4.59 -19.33 3.05
C ASN A 101 -3.15 -19.44 3.57
N PRO A 102 -2.95 -20.02 4.78
CA PRO A 102 -1.66 -20.05 5.43
C PRO A 102 -0.61 -20.75 4.57
N VAL A 103 0.54 -20.11 4.34
CA VAL A 103 1.62 -20.66 3.48
C VAL A 103 2.15 -22.01 3.95
N TRP A 104 1.98 -22.33 5.23
CA TRP A 104 2.41 -23.59 5.84
C TRP A 104 1.37 -24.71 5.76
N ASP A 105 0.15 -24.44 5.26
CA ASP A 105 -0.93 -25.43 5.11
C ASP A 105 -1.78 -25.13 3.85
N LEU A 106 -1.10 -25.03 2.70
CA LEU A 106 -1.75 -24.75 1.42
C LEU A 106 -2.56 -25.96 0.94
N LYS A 107 -3.89 -25.83 0.95
CA LYS A 107 -4.81 -26.85 0.41
C LYS A 107 -4.80 -26.92 -1.10
N GLN A 108 -4.59 -25.79 -1.76
CA GLN A 108 -4.50 -25.67 -3.21
C GLN A 108 -3.43 -24.63 -3.56
N ALA A 109 -2.72 -24.87 -4.65
CA ALA A 109 -1.78 -23.89 -5.18
C ALA A 109 -2.54 -22.63 -5.64
N PRO A 110 -2.19 -21.44 -5.13
CA PRO A 110 -2.88 -20.21 -5.48
C PRO A 110 -2.62 -19.84 -6.94
N ASP A 111 -3.60 -19.22 -7.57
CA ASP A 111 -3.45 -18.77 -8.95
C ASP A 111 -2.51 -17.55 -9.05
N TYR A 112 -2.11 -17.20 -10.28
CA TYR A 112 -1.20 -16.07 -10.49
C TYR A 112 -1.75 -14.75 -9.95
N LEU A 113 -3.05 -14.52 -10.06
CA LEU A 113 -3.66 -13.24 -9.69
C LEU A 113 -3.85 -13.10 -8.18
N GLU A 114 -4.11 -14.20 -7.51
CA GLU A 114 -4.12 -14.33 -6.06
C GLU A 114 -2.72 -14.03 -5.51
N ILE A 115 -1.68 -14.65 -6.08
CA ILE A 115 -0.28 -14.35 -5.73
C ILE A 115 0.04 -12.87 -6.02
N TYR A 116 -0.44 -12.32 -7.13
CA TYR A 116 -0.20 -10.93 -7.47
C TYR A 116 -0.85 -9.97 -6.47
N ALA A 117 -2.15 -10.14 -6.22
CA ALA A 117 -2.96 -9.23 -5.41
C ALA A 117 -2.63 -9.28 -3.91
N HIS A 118 -2.06 -10.41 -3.44
CA HIS A 118 -1.77 -10.63 -2.02
C HIS A 118 -0.27 -10.73 -1.71
N PHE A 119 0.64 -10.66 -2.68
CA PHE A 119 2.09 -10.72 -2.43
C PHE A 119 2.92 -9.84 -3.36
N ILE A 120 2.86 -10.05 -4.68
CA ILE A 120 3.75 -9.37 -5.63
C ILE A 120 3.53 -7.85 -5.58
N ASN A 121 2.29 -7.38 -5.49
CA ASN A 121 1.99 -5.96 -5.34
C ASN A 121 2.66 -5.35 -4.10
N CYS A 122 2.67 -6.04 -2.96
CA CYS A 122 3.34 -5.59 -1.74
C CYS A 122 4.84 -5.49 -1.96
N VAL A 123 5.47 -6.49 -2.57
CA VAL A 123 6.91 -6.47 -2.88
C VAL A 123 7.23 -5.28 -3.78
N LEU A 124 6.44 -5.03 -4.82
CA LEU A 124 6.60 -3.88 -5.70
C LEU A 124 6.45 -2.56 -4.93
N LEU A 125 5.46 -2.44 -4.04
CA LEU A 125 5.30 -1.23 -3.22
C LEU A 125 6.47 -0.99 -2.27
N LEU A 126 7.03 -2.05 -1.69
CA LEU A 126 8.25 -1.96 -0.88
C LEU A 126 9.42 -1.47 -1.73
N VAL A 127 9.66 -2.07 -2.91
CA VAL A 127 10.69 -1.59 -3.85
C VAL A 127 10.46 -0.12 -4.19
N SER A 128 9.21 0.27 -4.47
CA SER A 128 8.86 1.66 -4.74
C SER A 128 9.14 2.59 -3.55
N LEU A 129 8.87 2.16 -2.31
CA LEU A 129 9.15 2.91 -1.09
C LEU A 129 10.64 3.18 -0.92
N PHE A 130 11.48 2.17 -1.17
CA PHE A 130 12.93 2.29 -1.08
C PHE A 130 13.50 3.14 -2.22
N VAL A 131 13.16 2.84 -3.47
CA VAL A 131 13.70 3.53 -4.66
C VAL A 131 13.27 4.99 -4.73
N SER A 132 12.04 5.28 -4.34
CA SER A 132 11.44 6.58 -4.66
C SER A 132 11.41 7.57 -3.51
N ARG A 133 11.93 7.17 -2.34
CA ARG A 133 12.07 8.02 -1.15
C ARG A 133 10.82 8.83 -0.79
N VAL A 134 9.63 8.27 -1.02
CA VAL A 134 8.38 8.95 -0.64
C VAL A 134 8.42 9.18 0.88
N PRO A 135 8.16 10.41 1.36
CA PRO A 135 8.21 10.69 2.79
C PRO A 135 7.07 9.95 3.49
N PHE A 136 7.41 9.24 4.55
CA PHE A 136 6.46 8.58 5.43
C PHE A 136 6.67 9.09 6.85
N SER A 137 5.64 9.69 7.42
CA SER A 137 5.65 10.16 8.80
C SER A 137 4.73 9.29 9.63
N TRP A 138 5.11 9.04 10.88
CA TRP A 138 4.24 8.40 11.87
C TRP A 138 2.92 9.15 12.07
N LYS A 139 2.92 10.48 11.84
CA LYS A 139 1.71 11.30 11.86
C LYS A 139 0.69 10.87 10.80
N HIS A 140 1.13 10.26 9.69
CA HIS A 140 0.25 9.74 8.66
C HIS A 140 -0.31 8.35 8.98
N GLY A 141 0.22 7.65 9.99
CA GLY A 141 -0.35 6.39 10.48
C GLY A 141 -1.80 6.53 10.97
N GLY A 142 -2.20 7.73 11.40
CA GLY A 142 -3.60 8.03 11.75
C GLY A 142 -4.58 7.82 10.59
N TRP A 143 -4.15 8.02 9.34
CA TRP A 143 -4.99 7.75 8.17
C TRP A 143 -5.33 6.27 8.03
N LEU A 144 -4.38 5.39 8.35
CA LEU A 144 -4.62 3.94 8.32
C LEU A 144 -5.65 3.54 9.39
N ALA A 145 -5.57 4.13 10.58
CA ALA A 145 -6.54 3.90 11.64
C ALA A 145 -7.95 4.38 11.24
N ILE A 146 -8.05 5.57 10.62
CA ILE A 146 -9.31 6.09 10.09
C ILE A 146 -9.86 5.14 9.01
N TYR A 147 -9.01 4.69 8.08
CA TYR A 147 -9.41 3.76 7.04
C TYR A 147 -9.91 2.43 7.62
N ALA A 148 -9.20 1.88 8.60
CA ALA A 148 -9.60 0.65 9.28
C ALA A 148 -10.94 0.80 10.01
N ALA A 149 -11.15 1.93 10.69
CA ALA A 149 -12.43 2.23 11.34
C ALA A 149 -13.57 2.35 10.32
N LEU A 150 -13.36 3.07 9.21
CA LEU A 150 -14.35 3.16 8.13
C LEU A 150 -14.64 1.79 7.50
N TYR A 151 -13.61 0.96 7.35
CA TYR A 151 -13.78 -0.39 6.83
C TYR A 151 -14.58 -1.27 7.79
N LEU A 152 -14.32 -1.21 9.10
CA LEU A 152 -15.13 -1.92 10.11
C LEU A 152 -16.59 -1.45 10.13
N VAL A 153 -16.84 -0.14 10.01
CA VAL A 153 -18.20 0.39 9.87
C VAL A 153 -18.85 -0.15 8.60
N TRP A 154 -18.12 -0.18 7.49
CA TRP A 154 -18.61 -0.73 6.23
C TRP A 154 -18.95 -2.22 6.35
N THR A 155 -18.09 -3.05 6.95
CA THR A 155 -18.38 -4.48 7.13
C THR A 155 -19.56 -4.73 8.07
N TYR A 156 -19.78 -3.85 9.05
CA TYR A 156 -20.97 -3.90 9.91
C TYR A 156 -22.25 -3.51 9.17
N ILE A 157 -22.21 -2.48 8.30
CA ILE A 157 -23.33 -2.09 7.45
C ILE A 157 -23.67 -3.23 6.48
N ASP A 158 -22.67 -3.79 5.80
CA ASP A 158 -22.80 -4.92 4.89
C ASP A 158 -23.50 -6.11 5.55
N HIS A 159 -23.04 -6.47 6.76
CA HIS A 159 -23.67 -7.48 7.60
C HIS A 159 -25.13 -7.14 7.95
N SER A 160 -25.38 -5.93 8.45
CA SER A 160 -26.71 -5.50 8.91
C SER A 160 -27.73 -5.45 7.77
N LEU A 161 -27.29 -5.06 6.58
CA LEU A 161 -28.11 -4.97 5.38
C LEU A 161 -28.13 -6.27 4.57
N ARG A 162 -27.39 -7.31 5.01
CA ARG A 162 -27.29 -8.60 4.32
C ARG A 162 -26.86 -8.46 2.86
N ILE A 163 -26.00 -7.49 2.58
CA ILE A 163 -25.43 -7.27 1.25
C ILE A 163 -24.50 -8.46 0.97
N GLY A 164 -24.58 -9.04 -0.24
CA GLY A 164 -23.67 -10.11 -0.65
C GLY A 164 -23.97 -11.51 -0.13
N ILE A 165 -25.10 -11.73 0.56
CA ILE A 165 -25.56 -13.09 0.87
C ILE A 165 -25.90 -13.82 -0.43
N ARG A 166 -24.97 -14.65 -0.93
CA ARG A 166 -25.26 -15.62 -1.97
C ARG A 166 -26.07 -16.76 -1.37
N THR A 167 -27.27 -16.99 -1.89
CA THR A 167 -28.13 -18.12 -1.52
C THR A 167 -27.61 -19.47 -2.04
N GLN A 168 -26.53 -19.48 -2.82
CA GLN A 168 -25.93 -20.67 -3.42
C GLN A 168 -24.46 -20.77 -3.04
N CYS A 169 -24.10 -21.78 -2.24
CA CYS A 169 -22.71 -22.13 -1.99
C CYS A 169 -22.16 -22.93 -3.18
N TYR A 170 -21.11 -22.43 -3.84
CA TYR A 170 -20.30 -23.26 -4.72
C TYR A 170 -19.43 -24.18 -3.85
N GLY A 171 -19.65 -25.50 -3.93
CA GLY A 171 -18.77 -26.49 -3.30
C GLY A 171 -19.22 -27.02 -1.92
N GLY A 172 -20.46 -27.49 -1.81
CA GLY A 172 -20.86 -28.68 -1.02
C GLY A 172 -20.67 -28.74 0.51
N ASN A 173 -19.97 -27.81 1.17
CA ASN A 173 -19.56 -27.94 2.58
C ASN A 173 -19.84 -26.70 3.45
N CYS A 174 -20.80 -25.87 3.10
CA CYS A 174 -21.33 -24.84 4.00
C CYS A 174 -22.84 -24.98 4.10
N ASP A 175 -23.37 -25.01 5.33
CA ASP A 175 -24.81 -24.87 5.59
C ASP A 175 -25.25 -23.49 5.06
N CYS A 176 -25.87 -23.49 3.88
CA CYS A 176 -26.12 -22.32 3.04
C CYS A 176 -27.28 -21.43 3.53
N ILE A 177 -27.12 -20.80 4.69
CA ILE A 177 -28.04 -19.73 5.10
C ILE A 177 -27.32 -18.39 5.19
N ILE A 178 -26.06 -18.33 5.67
CA ILE A 178 -25.24 -17.11 5.71
C ILE A 178 -23.76 -17.51 5.69
N CYS A 179 -23.07 -17.41 4.55
CA CYS A 179 -21.60 -17.46 4.57
C CYS A 179 -21.08 -16.06 4.93
N PRO A 180 -20.51 -15.85 6.13
CA PRO A 180 -19.98 -14.54 6.47
C PRO A 180 -18.84 -14.21 5.50
N MET A 181 -19.00 -13.13 4.73
CA MET A 181 -18.00 -12.66 3.77
C MET A 181 -16.66 -12.35 4.46
N HIS A 182 -16.69 -12.12 5.76
CA HIS A 182 -15.54 -11.97 6.64
C HIS A 182 -15.57 -13.05 7.72
N ALA A 183 -15.01 -14.23 7.43
CA ALA A 183 -14.90 -15.31 8.43
C ALA A 183 -14.20 -14.84 9.73
N VAL A 184 -13.28 -13.88 9.62
CA VAL A 184 -12.54 -13.27 10.74
C VAL A 184 -13.39 -12.22 11.50
N LEU A 185 -14.32 -11.54 10.82
CA LEU A 185 -15.22 -10.54 11.41
C LEU A 185 -16.67 -11.05 11.33
N ASN A 186 -16.94 -12.12 12.07
CA ASN A 186 -18.29 -12.64 12.17
C ASN A 186 -19.09 -11.85 13.21
N TRP A 187 -19.94 -10.95 12.72
CA TRP A 187 -20.81 -10.07 13.51
C TRP A 187 -22.01 -10.79 14.15
N ASP A 188 -22.37 -12.00 13.70
CA ASP A 188 -23.43 -12.81 14.33
C ASP A 188 -23.02 -13.39 15.69
N LYS A 189 -21.72 -13.43 15.98
CA LYS A 189 -21.15 -13.99 17.21
C LYS A 189 -20.33 -12.91 17.90
N GLU A 190 -20.84 -12.39 19.02
CA GLU A 190 -20.21 -11.29 19.78
C GLU A 190 -18.72 -11.55 20.06
N GLY A 191 -18.37 -12.78 20.48
CA GLY A 191 -16.98 -13.14 20.78
C GLY A 191 -16.03 -13.04 19.57
N THR A 192 -16.48 -13.44 18.38
CA THR A 192 -15.65 -13.37 17.17
C THR A 192 -15.58 -11.95 16.61
N ALA A 193 -16.65 -11.17 16.72
CA ALA A 193 -16.64 -9.77 16.30
C ALA A 193 -15.67 -8.93 17.12
N VAL A 194 -15.67 -9.11 18.45
CA VAL A 194 -14.74 -8.44 19.38
C VAL A 194 -13.31 -8.89 19.09
N ALA A 195 -13.06 -10.19 18.98
CA ALA A 195 -11.73 -10.71 18.67
C ALA A 195 -11.21 -10.20 17.31
N GLY A 196 -12.04 -10.23 16.26
CA GLY A 196 -11.67 -9.73 14.94
C GLY A 196 -11.37 -8.23 14.95
N THR A 197 -12.16 -7.43 15.66
CA THR A 197 -11.90 -5.98 15.82
C THR A 197 -10.58 -5.72 16.53
N LEU A 198 -10.27 -6.48 17.58
CA LEU A 198 -8.97 -6.40 18.27
C LEU A 198 -7.81 -6.79 17.36
N VAL A 199 -7.96 -7.86 16.57
CA VAL A 199 -6.97 -8.29 15.56
C VAL A 199 -6.72 -7.18 14.54
N VAL A 200 -7.77 -6.51 14.05
CA VAL A 200 -7.63 -5.36 13.14
C VAL A 200 -6.89 -4.21 13.82
N GLY A 201 -7.28 -3.85 15.06
CA GLY A 201 -6.64 -2.75 15.80
C GLY A 201 -5.16 -2.99 16.08
N VAL A 202 -4.81 -4.18 16.58
CA VAL A 202 -3.41 -4.57 16.82
C VAL A 202 -2.65 -4.67 15.49
N GLY A 203 -3.27 -5.23 14.45
CA GLY A 203 -2.69 -5.34 13.12
C GLY A 203 -2.30 -3.98 12.53
N VAL A 204 -3.18 -2.98 12.64
CA VAL A 204 -2.89 -1.59 12.24
C VAL A 204 -1.65 -1.06 12.93
N LEU A 205 -1.54 -1.24 14.26
CA LEU A 205 -0.36 -0.79 15.02
C LEU A 205 0.92 -1.48 14.56
N VAL A 206 0.90 -2.82 14.44
CA VAL A 206 2.05 -3.62 14.00
C VAL A 206 2.53 -3.19 12.62
N VAL A 207 1.59 -2.98 11.70
CA VAL A 207 1.89 -2.55 10.32
C VAL A 207 2.47 -1.14 10.30
N VAL A 208 1.92 -0.19 11.05
CA VAL A 208 2.46 1.18 11.13
C VAL A 208 3.88 1.19 11.70
N ILE A 209 4.11 0.42 12.78
CA ILE A 209 5.44 0.27 13.39
C ILE A 209 6.43 -0.32 12.38
N THR A 210 6.01 -1.37 11.66
CA THR A 210 6.83 -2.02 10.63
C THR A 210 7.20 -1.03 9.52
N CYS A 211 6.23 -0.31 8.95
CA CYS A 211 6.48 0.72 7.94
C CYS A 211 7.42 1.81 8.46
N GLY A 212 7.17 2.31 9.68
CA GLY A 212 8.02 3.32 10.31
C GLY A 212 9.46 2.84 10.52
N PHE A 213 9.63 1.56 10.87
CA PHE A 213 10.94 0.93 10.97
C PHE A 213 11.64 0.84 9.60
N LEU A 214 10.95 0.33 8.57
CA LEU A 214 11.51 0.20 7.22
C LEU A 214 11.97 1.55 6.65
N VAL A 215 11.14 2.59 6.81
CA VAL A 215 11.47 3.96 6.38
C VAL A 215 12.68 4.48 7.14
N ARG A 216 12.74 4.26 8.46
CA ARG A 216 13.90 4.66 9.27
C ARG A 216 15.18 3.95 8.82
N GLN A 217 15.11 2.68 8.44
CA GLN A 217 16.28 1.96 7.92
C GLN A 217 16.72 2.51 6.56
N ARG A 218 15.78 2.77 5.64
CA ARG A 218 16.06 3.43 4.37
C ARG A 218 16.79 4.76 4.59
N ASP A 219 16.21 5.65 5.39
CA ASP A 219 16.73 7.01 5.58
C ASP A 219 18.10 7.02 6.29
N ARG A 220 18.39 6.01 7.14
CA ARG A 220 19.70 5.83 7.77
C ARG A 220 20.80 5.45 6.77
N LEU A 221 20.47 4.61 5.78
CA LEU A 221 21.43 4.22 4.74
C LEU A 221 21.78 5.42 3.86
N ASP A 222 20.79 6.22 3.49
CA ASP A 222 20.99 7.42 2.67
C ASP A 222 21.86 8.47 3.37
N THR A 223 21.60 8.75 4.66
CA THR A 223 22.38 9.74 5.42
C THR A 223 23.88 9.40 5.41
N GLN A 224 24.26 8.12 5.42
CA GLN A 224 25.66 7.74 5.37
C GLN A 224 26.31 7.92 4.01
N GLU A 225 25.56 7.75 2.92
CA GLU A 225 26.08 7.97 1.56
C GLU A 225 26.19 9.46 1.24
N ASP A 226 25.15 10.24 1.56
CA ASP A 226 25.12 11.69 1.33
C ASP A 226 26.24 12.40 2.11
N LEU A 227 26.50 11.98 3.36
CA LEU A 227 27.61 12.51 4.16
C LEU A 227 28.97 12.21 3.52
N LYS A 228 29.17 10.99 2.97
CA LYS A 228 30.42 10.63 2.29
C LYS A 228 30.62 11.42 1.01
N GLU A 229 29.57 11.63 0.22
CA GLU A 229 29.65 12.44 -1.01
C GLU A 229 29.95 13.91 -0.68
N TRP A 230 29.32 14.44 0.36
CA TRP A 230 29.57 15.81 0.81
C TRP A 230 31.00 15.99 1.33
N ASP A 231 31.52 15.06 2.14
CA ASP A 231 32.90 15.08 2.63
C ASP A 231 33.89 15.02 1.46
N LYS A 232 33.61 14.20 0.44
CA LYS A 232 34.43 14.13 -0.78
C LYS A 232 34.45 15.45 -1.53
N LYS A 233 33.29 16.06 -1.79
CA LYS A 233 33.21 17.37 -2.47
C LYS A 233 33.92 18.46 -1.67
N LYS A 234 33.82 18.43 -0.35
CA LYS A 234 34.52 19.36 0.54
C LYS A 234 36.03 19.18 0.47
N GLN A 235 36.53 17.95 0.44
CA GLN A 235 37.97 17.67 0.26
C GLN A 235 38.48 18.15 -1.11
N GLU A 236 37.71 17.90 -2.18
CA GLU A 236 38.04 18.40 -3.53
C GLU A 236 38.10 19.94 -3.57
N GLN A 237 37.14 20.63 -2.93
CA GLN A 237 37.16 22.09 -2.84
C GLN A 237 38.35 22.62 -2.03
N LEU A 238 38.70 22.00 -0.91
CA LEU A 238 39.86 22.41 -0.11
C LEU A 238 41.17 22.25 -0.87
N LEU A 239 41.32 21.16 -1.63
CA LEU A 239 42.48 20.95 -2.49
C LEU A 239 42.61 22.02 -3.58
N LEU A 240 41.49 22.40 -4.20
CA LEU A 240 41.48 23.48 -5.20
C LEU A 240 41.85 24.84 -4.60
N MET A 241 41.41 25.12 -3.37
CA MET A 241 41.78 26.36 -2.67
C MET A 241 43.28 26.39 -2.33
N GLN A 242 43.84 25.28 -1.88
CA GLN A 242 45.29 25.18 -1.59
C GLN A 242 46.14 25.36 -2.85
N GLN A 243 45.73 24.77 -3.98
CA GLN A 243 46.42 24.95 -5.26
C GLN A 243 46.37 26.40 -5.73
N ALA A 244 45.26 27.10 -5.55
CA ALA A 244 45.15 28.52 -5.89
C ALA A 244 46.05 29.41 -5.02
N GLU A 245 46.19 29.10 -3.73
CA GLU A 245 47.11 29.82 -2.82
C GLU A 245 48.59 29.59 -3.15
N GLU A 246 48.96 28.41 -3.69
CA GLU A 246 50.34 28.12 -4.10
C GLU A 246 50.75 28.80 -5.43
N GLU A 247 49.77 29.24 -6.22
CA GLU A 247 49.98 29.92 -7.51
C GLU A 247 50.10 31.46 -7.36
N GLU A 248 49.75 32.04 -6.21
CA GLU A 248 49.88 33.47 -5.88
C GLU A 248 51.25 33.85 -5.30
#